data_AF-A0A562PYV0-F1
#
_entry.id   AF-A0A562PYV0-F1
#
_cell.length_a   1.000
_cell.length_b   1.000
_cell.length_c   1.000
_cell.angle_alpha   90.00
_cell.angle_beta   90.00
_cell.angle_gamma   90.00
#
_symmetry.space_group_name_H-M   'P 1'
#
loop_
_entity.id
_entity.type
_entity.pdbx_description
1 polymer ?
#
loop_
_entity_poly.entity_id
_entity_poly.type
_entity_poly.pdbx_seq_one_letter_code
_entity_poly.pdbx_strand_id
1 'polypeptide(L)' 'MIKNKVIQSVLMIIGGWFLIGLGYSTNLGYSIINTFCFLGGLVLFFIGIIMFIIAVRD' A
#
# COMPACT_ATOMS: atom_id res chain seq x y z
N MET A 1 -21.44 3.64 -5.83
CA MET A 1 -20.38 2.63 -6.09
C MET A 1 -19.00 3.24 -6.25
N ILE A 2 -18.81 4.31 -7.04
CA ILE A 2 -17.52 5.00 -7.22
C ILE A 2 -16.90 5.46 -5.89
N LYS A 3 -17.70 6.04 -4.98
CA LYS A 3 -17.24 6.47 -3.65
C LYS A 3 -16.55 5.36 -2.84
N ASN A 4 -17.06 4.12 -2.92
CA ASN A 4 -16.47 2.98 -2.21
C ASN A 4 -15.15 2.55 -2.85
N LYS A 5 -15.04 2.60 -4.18
CA LYS A 5 -13.78 2.32 -4.89
C LYS A 5 -12.71 3.34 -4.54
N VAL A 6 -13.05 4.64 -4.49
CA VAL A 6 -12.12 5.70 -4.10
C VAL A 6 -11.63 5.50 -2.67
N ILE A 7 -12.54 5.20 -1.72
CA ILE A 7 -12.16 4.92 -0.32
C ILE A 7 -11.25 3.70 -0.23
N GLN A 8 -11.58 2.62 -0.94
CA GLN A 8 -10.74 1.41 -0.97
C GLN A 8 -9.34 1.70 -1.51
N SER A 9 -9.22 2.44 -2.63
CA SER A 9 -7.93 2.82 -3.20
C SER A 9 -7.11 3.67 -2.23
N VAL A 10 -7.74 4.62 -1.52
CA VAL A 10 -7.06 5.43 -0.49
C VAL A 10 -6.57 4.56 0.67
N LEU A 11 -7.37 3.60 1.15
CA LEU A 11 -6.95 2.66 2.19
C LEU A 11 -5.77 1.80 1.74
N MET A 12 -5.74 1.35 0.48
CA MET A 12 -4.62 0.61 -0.10
C MET A 12 -3.34 1.46 -0.16
N ILE A 13 -3.44 2.74 -0.54
CA ILE A 13 -2.31 3.68 -0.55
C ILE A 13 -1.76 3.86 0.86
N ILE A 14 -2.62 4.16 1.85
CA ILE A 14 -2.20 4.37 3.23
C ILE A 14 -1.58 3.09 3.80
N GLY A 15 -2.21 1.94 3.57
CA GLY A 15 -1.71 0.64 4.02
C GLY A 15 -0.37 0.28 3.37
N GLY A 16 -0.22 0.50 2.07
CA GLY A 16 1.03 0.27 1.34
C GLY A 16 2.17 1.15 1.86
N TRP A 17 1.91 2.44 2.08
CA TRP A 17 2.87 3.37 2.67
C TRP A 17 3.31 2.95 4.07
N PHE A 18 2.36 2.53 4.92
CA PHE A 18 2.65 2.06 6.26
C PHE A 18 3.50 0.78 6.26
N LEU A 19 3.19 -0.18 5.38
CA LEU A 19 3.95 -1.42 5.19
C LEU A 19 5.39 -1.16 4.71
N ILE A 20 5.58 -0.18 3.81
CA ILE A 20 6.92 0.27 3.41
C ILE A 20 7.70 0.80 4.61
N GLY A 21 7.07 1.64 5.44
CA GLY A 21 7.69 2.16 6.66
C GLY A 21 8.06 1.05 7.66
N LEU A 22 7.21 0.04 7.81
CA LEU A 22 7.52 -1.16 8.61
C LEU A 22 8.69 -1.96 8.02
N GLY A 23 8.76 -2.08 6.69
CA GLY A 23 9.87 -2.74 6.01
C GLY A 23 11.23 -2.08 6.25
N TYR A 24 11.25 -0.76 6.47
CA TYR A 24 12.45 -0.02 6.86
C TYR A 24 12.77 -0.09 8.37
N SER A 25 11.83 -0.55 9.20
CA SER A 25 12.03 -0.62 10.64
C SER A 25 12.99 -1.74 11.03
N THR A 26 14.04 -1.42 11.77
CA THR A 26 15.02 -2.39 12.27
C THR A 26 14.51 -3.21 13.47
N ASN A 27 13.32 -2.92 13.98
CA ASN A 27 12.78 -3.50 15.21
C ASN A 27 12.09 -4.86 15.04
N LEU A 28 11.89 -5.34 13.81
CA LEU A 28 11.13 -6.55 13.51
C LEU A 28 11.95 -7.86 13.61
N GLY A 29 13.24 -7.78 13.95
CA GLY A 29 14.07 -8.93 14.32
C GLY A 29 14.41 -9.93 13.19
N TYR A 30 13.73 -9.90 12.05
CA TYR A 30 13.96 -10.79 10.91
C TYR A 30 13.93 -10.02 9.58
N SER A 31 15.05 -10.08 8.85
CA SER A 31 15.22 -9.45 7.52
C SER A 31 14.18 -9.89 6.49
N ILE A 32 13.68 -11.12 6.58
CA ILE A 32 12.67 -11.66 5.66
C ILE A 32 11.33 -10.93 5.81
N ILE A 33 10.86 -10.69 7.04
CA ILE A 33 9.57 -10.04 7.29
C ILE A 33 9.62 -8.59 6.78
N ASN A 34 10.74 -7.90 7.04
CA ASN A 34 11.00 -6.56 6.52
C ASN A 34 10.93 -6.51 5.00
N THR A 35 11.53 -7.50 4.34
CA THR A 35 11.54 -7.60 2.88
C THR A 35 10.13 -7.79 2.32
N PHE A 36 9.32 -8.66 2.94
CA PHE A 36 7.92 -8.83 2.54
C PHE A 36 7.07 -7.59 2.81
N CYS A 37 7.24 -6.93 3.96
CA CYS A 37 6.56 -5.67 4.26
C CYS A 37 6.94 -4.59 3.25
N PHE A 38 8.22 -4.49 2.88
CA PHE A 38 8.69 -3.50 1.92
C PHE A 38 8.17 -3.77 0.50
N LEU A 39 8.41 -4.97 -0.03
CA LEU A 39 7.99 -5.33 -1.40
C LEU A 39 6.46 -5.40 -1.53
N GLY A 40 5.79 -6.02 -0.56
CA GLY A 40 4.33 -6.07 -0.51
C GLY A 40 3.71 -4.69 -0.36
N GLY A 41 4.32 -3.84 0.48
CA GLY A 41 3.92 -2.45 0.65
C GLY A 41 4.05 -1.63 -0.64
N LEU A 42 5.16 -1.76 -1.37
CA LEU A 42 5.35 -1.12 -2.68
C LEU A 42 4.29 -1.55 -3.69
N VAL A 43 4.05 -2.86 -3.83
CA VAL A 43 3.03 -3.38 -4.75
C VAL A 43 1.65 -2.84 -4.38
N LEU A 44 1.28 -2.90 -3.09
CA LEU A 44 -0.02 -2.42 -2.61
C LEU A 44 -0.18 -0.91 -2.84
N PHE A 45 0.88 -0.14 -2.60
CA PHE A 45 0.90 1.32 -2.78
C PHE A 45 0.69 1.69 -4.26
N PHE A 46 1.45 1.09 -5.18
CA PHE A 46 1.32 1.38 -6.61
C PHE A 46 -0.01 0.92 -7.19
N ILE A 47 -0.50 -0.26 -6.80
CA ILE A 47 -1.84 -0.72 -7.21
C ILE A 47 -2.90 0.24 -6.68
N GLY A 48 -2.80 0.69 -5.43
CA GLY A 48 -3.72 1.66 -4.84
C GLY A 48 -3.76 2.98 -5.63
N ILE A 49 -2.60 3.50 -6.05
CA ILE A 49 -2.51 4.70 -6.91
C ILE A 49 -3.20 4.46 -8.25
N ILE A 50 -2.89 3.35 -8.94
CA ILE A 50 -3.50 3.03 -10.24
C ILE A 50 -5.03 2.95 -10.10
N MET A 51 -5.53 2.23 -9.09
CA MET A 51 -6.96 2.10 -8.84
C MET A 51 -7.61 3.43 -8.46
N PHE A 52 -6.90 4.31 -7.75
CA PHE A 52 -7.40 5.66 -7.44
C PHE A 52 -7.55 6.50 -8.71
N ILE A 53 -6.53 6.49 -9.59
CA ILE A 53 -6.57 7.24 -10.86
C ILE A 53 -7.74 6.76 -11.74
N ILE A 54 -7.92 5.43 -11.86
CA ILE A 54 -9.04 4.87 -12.63
C ILE A 54 -10.38 5.27 -11.99
N ALA A 55 -10.51 5.14 -10.67
CA ALA A 55 -11.76 5.43 -9.96
C ALA A 55 -12.15 6.92 -9.95
N VAL A 56 -11.19 7.84 -10.11
CA VAL A 56 -11.46 9.29 -10.21
C VAL A 56 -11.70 9.73 -11.65
N ARG A 57 -11.14 9.00 -12.63
CA ARG A 57 -11.35 9.25 -14.05
C ARG A 57 -12.74 8.83 -14.53
N ASP A 58 -13.25 7.73 -13.99
CA ASP A 58 -14.62 7.21 -14.21
C ASP A 58 -15.69 8.14 -13.60
#